data_AF-A0AAW0MKR9-F1
#
_entry.id   AF-A0AAW0MKR9-F1
#
_cell.length_a   1.000
_cell.length_b   1.000
_cell.length_c   1.000
_cell.angle_alpha   90.00
_cell.angle_beta   90.00
_cell.angle_gamma   90.00
#
_symmetry.space_group_name_H-M   'P 1'
#
loop_
_entity.id
_entity.type
_entity.pdbx_description
1 polymer ?
#
loop_
_entity_poly.entity_id
_entity_poly.type
_entity_poly.pdbx_seq_one_letter_code
_entity_poly.pdbx_strand_id
1 'polypeptide(L)'
;MGSGQSSEKMHCNRYLNGQGPPTLEQAAHIAPLEGTTQPPGQMTFVVLHRDLPGYPNNDTLQVNFTFPEGVQMEGHPHPGQPYPSLRLCAYLPDSRDGRKILSLLEKAFHYKLLFTVATDQHGDDVVCPASVPLKTQPDGGAVMNGYPDEEYLKTVRRALREKLNE
;
A
#
# COMPACT_ATOMS: atom_id res chain seq x y z
N MET A 1 -66.89 7.35 -21.29
CA MET A 1 -65.53 7.57 -21.80
C MET A 1 -64.95 8.75 -21.04
N GLY A 2 -63.99 8.51 -20.16
CA GLY A 2 -63.46 9.54 -19.25
C GLY A 2 -62.32 8.97 -18.43
N SER A 3 -61.20 8.70 -19.11
CA SER A 3 -59.99 8.15 -18.49
C SER A 3 -59.07 9.32 -18.13
N GLY A 4 -59.02 9.67 -16.85
CA GLY A 4 -58.07 10.62 -16.30
C GLY A 4 -56.64 10.10 -16.47
N GLN A 5 -55.86 10.79 -17.29
CA GLN A 5 -54.42 10.55 -17.43
C GLN A 5 -53.72 11.07 -16.18
N SER A 6 -53.20 10.16 -15.36
CA SER A 6 -52.09 10.47 -14.45
C SER A 6 -50.86 9.78 -15.00
N SER A 7 -50.11 10.50 -15.84
CA SER A 7 -48.74 10.13 -16.20
C SER A 7 -47.83 11.12 -15.50
N GLU A 8 -47.45 10.77 -14.28
CA GLU A 8 -46.38 11.40 -13.54
C GLU A 8 -45.09 11.11 -14.32
N LYS A 9 -44.75 12.01 -15.25
CA LYS A 9 -43.47 11.98 -15.94
C LYS A 9 -42.40 12.34 -14.91
N MET A 10 -41.74 11.32 -14.37
CA MET A 10 -40.47 11.45 -13.67
C MET A 10 -39.47 12.10 -14.61
N HIS A 11 -39.31 13.41 -14.49
CA HIS A 11 -38.26 14.15 -15.19
C HIS A 11 -36.95 13.87 -14.44
N CYS A 12 -36.28 12.78 -14.81
CA CYS A 12 -34.92 12.50 -14.38
C CYS A 12 -33.97 13.53 -15.00
N ASN A 13 -33.83 14.69 -14.36
CA ASN A 13 -32.86 15.72 -14.72
C ASN A 13 -31.41 15.35 -14.33
N ARG A 14 -30.99 14.10 -14.56
CA ARG A 14 -29.69 13.61 -14.08
C ARG A 14 -28.51 14.03 -14.97
N TYR A 15 -28.73 14.50 -16.19
CA TYR A 15 -27.65 14.82 -17.13
C TYR A 15 -27.89 16.11 -17.95
N LEU A 16 -28.36 17.17 -17.29
CA LEU A 16 -28.65 18.46 -17.95
C LEU A 16 -27.40 19.21 -18.48
N ASN A 17 -26.18 18.74 -18.18
CA ASN A 17 -24.93 19.37 -18.63
C ASN A 17 -24.14 18.52 -19.65
N GLY A 18 -24.79 17.56 -20.33
CA GLY A 18 -24.15 16.80 -21.42
C GLY A 18 -23.03 15.85 -21.00
N GLN A 19 -22.76 15.71 -19.70
CA GLN A 19 -21.86 14.68 -19.18
C GLN A 19 -22.69 13.45 -18.84
N GLY A 20 -22.74 12.48 -19.76
CA GLY A 20 -23.21 11.13 -19.43
C GLY A 20 -22.34 10.50 -18.33
N PRO A 21 -22.73 9.33 -17.80
CA PRO A 21 -21.81 8.57 -16.96
C PRO A 21 -20.49 8.37 -17.72
N PRO A 22 -19.32 8.63 -17.09
CA PRO A 22 -18.04 8.53 -17.78
C PRO A 22 -17.89 7.13 -18.38
N THR A 23 -17.39 7.07 -19.61
CA THR A 23 -17.18 5.79 -20.32
C THR A 23 -16.12 4.96 -19.58
N LEU A 24 -16.17 3.62 -19.72
CA LEU A 24 -15.16 2.74 -19.13
C LEU A 24 -13.72 3.10 -19.57
N GLU A 25 -13.58 3.77 -20.72
CA GLU A 25 -12.31 4.33 -21.22
C GLU A 25 -11.85 5.58 -20.45
N GLN A 26 -12.77 6.36 -19.89
CA GLN A 26 -12.45 7.52 -19.03
C GLN A 26 -12.07 7.10 -17.61
N ALA A 27 -12.48 5.92 -17.16
CA ALA A 27 -11.97 5.31 -15.93
C ALA A 27 -10.53 4.76 -16.09
N ALA A 28 -10.05 4.59 -17.32
CA ALA A 28 -8.74 4.03 -17.63
C ALA A 28 -7.61 5.07 -17.79
N HIS A 29 -7.89 6.37 -17.59
CA HIS A 29 -6.90 7.44 -17.68
C HIS A 29 -6.33 7.87 -16.32
N ILE A 30 -6.35 6.98 -15.33
CA ILE A 30 -5.26 6.96 -14.35
C ILE A 30 -4.17 6.16 -15.06
N ALA A 31 -3.31 6.85 -15.80
CA ALA A 31 -2.03 6.28 -16.20
C ALA A 31 -1.46 5.58 -14.97
N PRO A 32 -0.90 4.35 -15.08
CA PRO A 32 -0.22 3.77 -13.95
C PRO A 32 0.76 4.84 -13.49
N LEU A 33 0.58 5.37 -12.27
CA LEU A 33 1.68 5.98 -11.54
C LEU A 33 2.86 5.06 -11.82
N GLU A 34 4.02 5.58 -12.25
CA GLU A 34 5.19 4.73 -12.49
C GLU A 34 5.46 3.92 -11.22
N GLY A 35 4.90 2.72 -11.21
CA GLY A 35 4.22 2.21 -10.02
C GLY A 35 4.66 0.79 -9.88
N THR A 36 5.10 0.47 -8.68
CA THR A 36 5.74 -0.79 -8.43
C THR A 36 4.81 -1.92 -8.84
N THR A 37 5.36 -3.00 -9.39
CA THR A 37 4.59 -4.17 -9.80
C THR A 37 4.31 -5.05 -8.58
N GLN A 38 3.68 -4.48 -7.53
CA GLN A 38 3.41 -5.19 -6.29
C GLN A 38 2.43 -6.35 -6.54
N PRO A 39 2.78 -7.60 -6.18
CA PRO A 39 1.87 -8.72 -6.37
C PRO A 39 0.60 -8.64 -5.49
N PRO A 40 -0.42 -9.48 -5.75
CA PRO A 40 -1.51 -9.70 -4.83
C PRO A 40 -0.99 -10.19 -3.47
N GLY A 41 -1.49 -9.59 -2.39
CA GLY A 41 -1.03 -9.90 -1.03
C GLY A 41 -1.94 -9.24 0.00
N GLN A 42 -1.64 -9.49 1.27
CA GLN A 42 -2.35 -8.95 2.41
C GLN A 42 -1.43 -8.13 3.30
N MET A 43 -1.98 -7.04 3.83
CA MET A 43 -1.37 -6.21 4.86
C MET A 43 -2.32 -6.18 6.05
N THR A 44 -1.79 -6.50 7.23
CA THR A 44 -2.51 -6.44 8.51
C THR A 44 -1.61 -5.83 9.56
N PHE A 45 -2.13 -5.47 10.72
CA PHE A 45 -1.29 -5.08 11.85
C PHE A 45 -1.88 -5.57 13.17
N VAL A 46 -1.01 -5.68 14.17
CA VAL A 46 -1.37 -5.96 15.56
C VAL A 46 -0.66 -4.96 16.47
N VAL A 47 -1.23 -4.71 17.65
CA VAL A 47 -0.58 -3.92 18.71
C VAL A 47 0.11 -4.88 19.66
N LEU A 48 1.39 -4.65 19.93
CA LEU A 48 2.17 -5.36 20.93
C LEU A 48 2.35 -4.44 22.14
N HIS A 49 2.02 -4.93 23.32
CA HIS A 49 2.18 -4.17 24.58
C HIS A 49 3.63 -4.17 25.07
N ARG A 50 4.51 -3.56 24.28
CA ARG A 50 5.93 -3.35 24.55
C ARG A 50 6.45 -2.16 23.76
N ASP A 51 7.44 -1.48 24.33
CA ASP A 51 8.06 -0.30 23.72
C ASP A 51 9.14 -0.68 22.69
N LEU A 52 9.28 0.15 21.66
CA LEU A 52 10.46 0.14 20.80
C LEU A 52 11.57 1.00 21.41
N PRO A 53 12.86 0.63 21.24
CA PRO A 53 13.97 1.51 21.60
C PRO A 53 13.83 2.91 20.98
N GLY A 54 13.91 3.96 21.81
CA GLY A 54 13.70 5.35 21.39
C GLY A 54 12.26 5.86 21.47
N TYR A 55 11.29 5.00 21.81
CA TYR A 55 9.87 5.36 21.95
C TYR A 55 9.28 4.85 23.27
N PRO A 56 9.75 5.34 24.44
CA PRO A 56 9.25 4.89 25.74
C PRO A 56 7.76 5.25 25.92
N ASN A 57 7.02 4.42 26.63
CA ASN A 57 5.58 4.57 26.88
C ASN A 57 4.72 4.57 25.61
N ASN A 58 5.19 3.94 24.54
CA ASN A 58 4.42 3.74 23.33
C ASN A 58 4.49 2.25 23.01
N ASP A 59 3.33 1.59 22.96
CA ASP A 59 3.21 0.23 22.45
C ASP A 59 3.80 0.12 21.02
N THR A 60 3.90 -1.10 20.48
CA THR A 60 4.44 -1.31 19.13
C THR A 60 3.36 -1.75 18.17
N LEU A 61 3.25 -1.09 17.02
CA LEU A 61 2.48 -1.59 15.88
C LEU A 61 3.37 -2.56 15.09
N GLN A 62 3.02 -3.85 15.08
CA GLN A 62 3.62 -4.82 14.18
C GLN A 62 2.75 -4.95 12.94
N VAL A 63 3.26 -4.46 11.82
CA VAL A 63 2.63 -4.56 10.50
C VAL A 63 3.10 -5.85 9.82
N ASN A 64 2.17 -6.68 9.40
CA ASN A 64 2.44 -7.96 8.75
C ASN A 64 2.03 -7.88 7.27
N PHE A 65 2.99 -8.14 6.40
CA PHE A 65 2.78 -8.32 4.97
C PHE A 65 2.86 -9.81 4.64
N THR A 66 1.91 -10.31 3.87
CA THR A 66 1.89 -11.70 3.40
C THR A 66 1.58 -11.73 1.91
N PHE A 67 2.46 -12.32 1.14
CA PHE A 67 2.30 -12.57 -0.29
C PHE A 67 2.32 -14.08 -0.49
N PRO A 68 1.29 -14.70 -1.09
CA PRO A 68 1.37 -16.09 -1.51
C PRO A 68 2.40 -16.25 -2.63
N GLU A 69 2.77 -17.49 -2.93
CA GLU A 69 3.51 -17.77 -4.17
C GLU A 69 2.63 -17.41 -5.39
N GLY A 70 3.27 -17.10 -6.51
CA GLY A 70 2.56 -16.70 -7.71
C GLY A 70 3.45 -16.68 -8.94
N VAL A 71 2.92 -16.06 -10.00
CA VAL A 71 3.60 -15.94 -11.30
C VAL A 71 3.91 -14.47 -11.56
N GLN A 72 5.11 -14.21 -12.07
CA GLN A 72 5.61 -12.88 -12.38
C GLN A 72 4.79 -12.21 -13.49
N MET A 73 4.44 -10.96 -13.24
CA MET A 73 3.65 -10.09 -14.12
C MET A 73 4.55 -9.43 -15.17
N GLU A 74 3.92 -8.81 -16.17
CA GLU A 74 4.63 -7.86 -17.02
C GLU A 74 5.24 -6.74 -16.17
N GLY A 75 6.54 -6.48 -16.34
CA GLY A 75 7.30 -5.53 -15.52
C GLY A 75 8.02 -6.14 -14.30
N HIS A 76 7.98 -7.46 -14.11
CA HIS A 76 8.91 -8.19 -13.23
C HIS A 76 10.18 -8.64 -13.97
N PRO A 77 11.25 -9.07 -13.27
CA PRO A 77 12.51 -9.49 -13.90
C PRO A 77 12.35 -10.61 -14.93
N HIS A 78 11.51 -11.61 -14.62
CA HIS A 78 11.28 -12.77 -15.49
C HIS A 78 9.77 -13.06 -15.62
N PRO A 79 9.04 -12.29 -16.46
CA PRO A 79 7.59 -12.47 -16.63
C PRO A 79 7.22 -13.91 -17.00
N GLY A 80 6.17 -14.44 -16.36
CA GLY A 80 5.73 -15.82 -16.54
C GLY A 80 6.48 -16.87 -15.69
N GLN A 81 7.58 -16.52 -15.02
CA GLN A 81 8.24 -17.40 -14.05
C GLN A 81 7.57 -17.33 -12.67
N PRO A 82 7.68 -18.38 -11.84
CA PRO A 82 7.17 -18.34 -10.47
C PRO A 82 7.99 -17.42 -9.56
N TYR A 83 7.39 -16.95 -8.48
CA TYR A 83 8.08 -16.38 -7.32
C TYR A 83 7.53 -17.03 -6.03
N PRO A 84 8.35 -17.19 -4.98
CA PRO A 84 7.93 -17.83 -3.74
C PRO A 84 7.09 -16.91 -2.86
N SER A 85 6.34 -17.51 -1.91
CA SER A 85 5.60 -16.74 -0.91
C SER A 85 6.52 -15.94 0.00
N LEU A 86 6.07 -14.75 0.44
CA LEU A 86 6.77 -13.90 1.41
C LEU A 86 5.90 -13.65 2.65
N ARG A 87 6.52 -13.72 3.83
CA ARG A 87 6.00 -13.11 5.06
C ARG A 87 7.02 -12.14 5.60
N LEU A 88 6.63 -10.88 5.76
CA LEU A 88 7.50 -9.81 6.27
C LEU A 88 6.78 -9.03 7.37
N CYS A 89 7.49 -8.80 8.47
CA CYS A 89 7.02 -7.94 9.55
C CYS A 89 7.77 -6.61 9.52
N ALA A 90 7.06 -5.52 9.79
CA ALA A 90 7.65 -4.21 10.04
C ALA A 90 7.12 -3.63 11.35
N TYR A 91 7.92 -2.81 12.01
CA TYR A 91 7.59 -2.24 13.31
C TYR A 91 7.48 -0.72 13.23
N LEU A 92 6.45 -0.18 13.89
CA LEU A 92 6.27 1.25 14.13
C LEU A 92 5.93 1.46 15.61
N PRO A 93 6.33 2.59 16.22
CA PRO A 93 5.81 2.94 17.53
C PRO A 93 4.31 3.24 17.41
N ASP A 94 3.52 2.81 18.39
CA ASP A 94 2.10 3.14 18.52
C ASP A 94 1.90 4.57 19.05
N SER A 95 2.52 5.51 18.37
CA SER A 95 2.44 6.94 18.62
C SER A 95 1.53 7.61 17.60
N ARG A 96 1.20 8.89 17.83
CA ARG A 96 0.43 9.69 16.86
C ARG A 96 1.08 9.72 15.47
N ASP A 97 2.41 9.78 15.40
CA ASP A 97 3.11 9.83 14.12
C ASP A 97 3.28 8.43 13.51
N GLY A 98 3.49 7.40 14.33
CA GLY A 98 3.50 6.02 13.85
C GLY A 98 2.16 5.59 13.24
N ARG A 99 1.02 5.97 13.85
CA ARG A 99 -0.31 5.72 13.27
C ARG A 99 -0.56 6.47 11.96
N LYS A 100 -0.02 7.67 11.79
CA LYS A 100 -0.08 8.38 10.48
C LYS A 100 0.70 7.62 9.41
N ILE A 101 1.87 7.10 9.76
CA ILE A 101 2.69 6.30 8.85
C ILE A 101 1.97 4.99 8.51
N LEU A 102 1.34 4.32 9.48
CA LEU A 102 0.51 3.13 9.23
C LEU A 102 -0.58 3.42 8.20
N SER A 103 -1.33 4.51 8.37
CA SER A 103 -2.37 4.92 7.42
C SER A 103 -1.83 5.20 6.01
N LEU A 104 -0.65 5.81 5.90
CA LEU A 104 0.02 6.00 4.61
C LEU A 104 0.51 4.68 4.00
N LEU A 105 1.03 3.75 4.81
CA LEU A 105 1.41 2.41 4.36
C LEU A 105 0.19 1.64 3.84
N GLU A 106 -0.95 1.71 4.52
CA GLU A 106 -2.19 1.06 4.06
C GLU A 106 -2.62 1.60 2.69
N LYS A 107 -2.60 2.94 2.51
CA LYS A 107 -2.87 3.57 1.21
C LYS A 107 -1.86 3.12 0.15
N ALA A 108 -0.56 3.19 0.43
CA ALA A 108 0.49 2.82 -0.52
C ALA A 108 0.41 1.34 -0.89
N PHE A 109 0.08 0.46 0.06
CA PHE A 109 -0.14 -0.97 -0.21
C PHE A 109 -1.36 -1.18 -1.10
N HIS A 110 -2.46 -0.47 -0.84
CA HIS A 110 -3.67 -0.51 -1.67
C HIS A 110 -3.38 -0.10 -3.11
N TYR A 111 -2.61 0.97 -3.31
CA TYR A 111 -2.17 1.44 -4.62
C TYR A 111 -0.99 0.65 -5.22
N LYS A 112 -0.60 -0.47 -4.61
CA LYS A 112 0.47 -1.35 -5.12
C LYS A 112 1.81 -0.65 -5.25
N LEU A 113 2.21 0.18 -4.27
CA LEU A 113 3.42 1.02 -4.29
C LEU A 113 4.54 0.58 -3.35
N LEU A 114 4.34 -0.45 -2.52
CA LEU A 114 5.28 -0.80 -1.45
C LEU A 114 6.27 -1.92 -1.80
N PHE A 115 5.86 -2.89 -2.61
CA PHE A 115 6.65 -4.07 -2.93
C PHE A 115 6.79 -4.28 -4.43
N THR A 116 7.76 -5.08 -4.83
CA THR A 116 7.93 -5.57 -6.19
C THR A 116 8.50 -6.99 -6.13
N VAL A 117 8.52 -7.69 -7.26
CA VAL A 117 9.44 -8.83 -7.43
C VAL A 117 10.76 -8.28 -7.95
N ALA A 118 11.87 -8.73 -7.37
CA ALA A 118 13.21 -8.43 -7.82
C ALA A 118 14.10 -9.67 -7.67
N THR A 119 15.12 -9.75 -8.52
CA THR A 119 16.16 -10.78 -8.43
C THR A 119 17.13 -10.41 -7.31
N ASP A 120 17.33 -11.31 -6.35
CA ASP A 120 18.25 -11.12 -5.25
C ASP A 120 19.72 -11.38 -5.66
N GLN A 121 20.63 -11.29 -4.69
CA GLN A 121 22.06 -11.52 -4.92
C GLN A 121 22.42 -12.97 -5.30
N HIS A 122 21.51 -13.92 -5.07
CA HIS A 122 21.67 -15.33 -5.39
C HIS A 122 21.05 -15.69 -6.74
N GLY A 123 20.32 -14.76 -7.37
CA GLY A 123 19.64 -14.98 -8.64
C GLY A 123 18.19 -15.44 -8.47
N ASP A 124 17.65 -15.42 -7.26
CA ASP A 124 16.29 -15.82 -6.98
C ASP A 124 15.34 -14.63 -7.09
N ASP A 125 14.22 -14.81 -7.80
CA ASP A 125 13.19 -13.78 -7.92
C ASP A 125 12.25 -13.81 -6.72
N VAL A 126 12.35 -12.80 -5.86
CA VAL A 126 11.63 -12.73 -4.60
C VAL A 126 10.84 -11.45 -4.48
N VAL A 127 9.74 -11.50 -3.72
CA VAL A 127 9.03 -10.28 -3.33
C VAL A 127 9.90 -9.52 -2.33
N CYS A 128 10.13 -8.22 -2.58
CA CYS A 128 10.92 -7.36 -1.71
C CYS A 128 10.31 -5.96 -1.58
N PRO A 129 10.61 -5.22 -0.50
CA PRO A 129 10.23 -3.81 -0.40
C PRO A 129 10.87 -3.02 -1.56
N ALA A 130 10.09 -2.17 -2.23
CA ALA A 130 10.56 -1.44 -3.39
C ALA A 130 11.46 -0.26 -3.00
N SER A 131 10.88 0.87 -2.59
CA SER A 131 11.64 2.09 -2.25
C SER A 131 11.25 2.72 -0.92
N VAL A 132 10.18 2.22 -0.29
CA VAL A 132 9.78 2.66 1.04
C VAL A 132 10.54 1.83 2.07
N PRO A 133 11.37 2.45 2.93
CA PRO A 133 12.13 1.71 3.93
C PRO A 133 11.20 1.19 5.03
N LEU A 134 11.39 -0.09 5.40
CA LEU A 134 10.65 -0.75 6.47
C LEU A 134 11.60 -1.14 7.60
N LYS A 135 11.15 -0.98 8.84
CA LYS A 135 11.88 -1.47 10.02
C LYS A 135 11.55 -2.92 10.28
N THR A 136 12.34 -3.83 9.75
CA THR A 136 12.11 -5.29 9.84
C THR A 136 12.61 -5.91 11.14
N GLN A 137 13.36 -5.15 11.96
CA GLN A 137 13.77 -5.56 13.30
C GLN A 137 13.20 -4.60 14.36
N PRO A 138 12.77 -5.11 15.53
CA PRO A 138 12.31 -4.25 16.62
C PRO A 138 13.48 -3.55 17.34
N ASP A 139 14.69 -4.08 17.23
CA ASP A 139 15.92 -3.59 17.85
C ASP A 139 17.13 -3.69 16.89
N GLY A 140 18.34 -3.45 17.36
CA GLY A 140 19.57 -3.52 16.55
C GLY A 140 19.93 -2.24 15.79
N GLY A 141 19.15 -1.17 15.99
CA GLY A 141 19.42 0.16 15.43
C GLY A 141 19.27 0.25 13.90
N ALA A 142 19.56 1.44 13.36
CA ALA A 142 19.36 1.75 11.95
C ALA A 142 20.09 0.78 10.99
N VAL A 143 21.30 0.34 11.36
CA VAL A 143 22.13 -0.57 10.55
C VAL A 143 21.43 -1.92 10.28
N MET A 144 20.64 -2.40 11.23
CA MET A 144 19.93 -3.68 11.13
C MET A 144 18.47 -3.51 10.67
N ASN A 145 18.13 -2.35 10.10
CA ASN A 145 16.74 -1.97 9.81
C ASN A 145 15.84 -2.06 11.07
N GLY A 146 16.37 -1.67 12.23
CA GLY A 146 15.64 -1.68 13.49
C GLY A 146 15.77 -0.38 14.28
N TYR A 147 15.39 -0.44 15.55
CA TYR A 147 15.36 0.70 16.47
C TYR A 147 16.49 0.61 17.51
N PRO A 148 16.97 1.73 18.07
CA PRO A 148 16.51 3.10 17.84
C PRO A 148 16.96 3.67 16.48
N ASP A 149 16.13 4.52 15.90
CA ASP A 149 16.42 5.30 14.69
C ASP A 149 15.54 6.56 14.69
N GLU A 150 16.14 7.70 15.02
CA GLU A 150 15.43 8.97 15.19
C GLU A 150 14.94 9.58 13.87
N GLU A 151 15.61 9.30 12.75
CA GLU A 151 15.26 9.87 11.44
C GLU A 151 14.26 9.00 10.67
N TYR A 152 14.00 7.77 11.13
CA TYR A 152 13.18 6.82 10.38
C TYR A 152 11.76 7.33 10.08
N LEU A 153 11.01 7.79 11.09
CA LEU A 153 9.61 8.21 10.89
C LEU A 153 9.49 9.38 9.91
N LYS A 154 10.48 10.30 9.93
CA LYS A 154 10.55 11.42 8.99
C LYS A 154 10.87 10.95 7.58
N THR A 155 11.84 10.05 7.44
CA THR A 155 12.29 9.49 6.16
C THR A 155 11.20 8.68 5.48
N VAL A 156 10.57 7.75 6.20
CA VAL A 156 9.50 6.91 5.65
C VAL A 156 8.26 7.73 5.30
N ARG A 157 7.91 8.73 6.13
CA ARG A 157 6.79 9.63 5.83
C ARG A 157 7.02 10.44 4.56
N ARG A 158 8.24 10.95 4.35
CA ARG A 158 8.62 11.64 3.11
C ARG A 158 8.51 10.71 1.91
N ALA A 159 9.12 9.53 1.99
CA ALA A 159 9.07 8.55 0.89
C ALA A 159 7.63 8.15 0.52
N LEU A 160 6.77 7.93 1.53
CA LEU A 160 5.36 7.59 1.30
C LEU A 160 4.58 8.74 0.65
N ARG A 161 4.83 9.97 1.07
CA ARG A 161 4.20 11.17 0.50
C ARG A 161 4.60 11.40 -0.94
N GLU A 162 5.90 11.27 -1.24
CA GLU A 162 6.41 11.34 -2.61
C GLU A 162 5.75 10.29 -3.51
N LYS A 163 5.53 9.07 -3.00
CA LYS A 163 4.85 7.99 -3.75
C LYS A 163 3.35 8.20 -3.92
N LEU A 164 2.70 8.81 -2.94
CA LEU A 164 1.26 9.07 -2.95
C LEU A 164 0.88 10.41 -3.60
N ASN A 165 1.87 11.20 -4.02
CA ASN A 165 1.69 12.59 -4.48
C ASN A 165 0.95 13.46 -3.45
N GLU A 166 1.22 13.26 -2.14
CA GLU A 166 0.62 13.97 -1.00
C GLU A 166 1.60 14.91 -0.26
#